data_AF-A0A356W1N4-F1
#
_entry.id   AF-A0A356W1N4-F1
#
_cell.length_a   1.000
_cell.length_b   1.000
_cell.length_c   1.000
_cell.angle_alpha   90.00
_cell.angle_beta   90.00
_cell.angle_gamma   90.00
#
_symmetry.space_group_name_H-M   'P 1'
#
loop_
_entity.id
_entity.type
_entity.pdbx_description
1 polymer ?
#
loop_
_entity_poly.entity_id
_entity_poly.type
_entity_poly.pdbx_seq_one_letter_code
_entity_poly.pdbx_strand_id
1 'polypeptide(L)' 'SKKVYNYPFLMGQGVWLDSDKLKWTDSVAEVLKHGTLSIGFIGLAEALKALTGKHHGESEASQKLGLGIIGHMRKRM' A
#
# COMPACT_ATOMS: atom_id res chain seq x y z
N SER A 1 -0.98 -2.24 21.40
CA SER A 1 0.02 -2.17 20.32
C SER A 1 0.70 -3.52 20.17
N LYS A 2 1.26 -3.83 19.00
CA LYS A 2 2.10 -5.02 18.83
C LYS A 2 3.51 -4.76 19.38
N LYS A 3 4.10 -5.76 20.00
CA LYS A 3 5.42 -5.71 20.65
C LYS A 3 6.34 -6.79 20.09
N VAL A 4 7.64 -6.70 20.38
CA VAL A 4 8.65 -7.65 19.86
C VAL A 4 8.27 -9.11 20.13
N TYR A 5 7.76 -9.42 21.33
CA TYR A 5 7.31 -10.78 21.67
C TYR A 5 6.19 -11.36 20.80
N ASN A 6 5.47 -10.53 20.04
CA ASN A 6 4.47 -11.01 19.08
C ASN A 6 5.09 -11.56 17.79
N TYR A 7 6.32 -11.19 17.49
CA TYR A 7 7.05 -11.56 16.27
C TYR A 7 8.48 -11.99 16.63
N PRO A 8 8.63 -13.07 17.42
CA PRO A 8 9.91 -13.46 18.02
C PRO A 8 11.03 -13.68 16.99
N PHE A 9 10.68 -14.25 15.83
CA PHE A 9 11.62 -14.46 14.74
C PHE A 9 11.98 -13.14 14.06
N LEU A 10 10.99 -12.42 13.51
CA LEU A 10 11.23 -11.21 12.72
C LEU A 10 11.88 -10.08 13.52
N MET A 11 11.40 -9.87 14.75
CA MET A 11 11.81 -8.74 15.59
C MET A 11 12.83 -9.14 16.67
N GLY A 12 12.67 -10.33 17.27
CA GLY A 12 13.54 -10.77 18.36
C GLY A 12 14.90 -11.32 17.91
N GLN A 13 15.01 -11.82 16.67
CA GLN A 13 16.26 -12.32 16.10
C GLN A 13 16.94 -11.31 15.15
N GLY A 14 16.49 -10.06 15.12
CA GLY A 14 17.15 -9.02 14.32
C GLY A 14 16.95 -9.15 12.81
N VAL A 15 15.98 -9.93 12.34
CA VAL A 15 15.74 -10.16 10.90
C VAL A 15 15.22 -8.90 10.21
N TRP A 16 14.37 -8.14 10.90
CA TRP A 16 13.85 -6.87 10.41
C TRP A 16 14.87 -5.75 10.67
N LEU A 17 15.02 -4.83 9.71
CA LEU A 17 15.95 -3.70 9.83
C LEU A 17 15.70 -2.93 11.14
N ASP A 18 16.76 -2.70 11.91
CA ASP A 18 16.76 -2.00 13.21
C ASP A 18 15.96 -2.68 14.34
N SER A 19 15.50 -3.92 14.16
CA SER A 19 14.80 -4.66 15.22
C SER A 19 15.71 -5.13 16.36
N ASP A 20 17.01 -5.24 16.13
CA ASP A 20 18.05 -5.49 17.13
C ASP A 20 18.15 -4.39 18.20
N LYS A 21 17.63 -3.19 17.91
CA LYS A 21 17.59 -2.05 18.83
C LYS A 21 16.40 -2.08 19.81
N LEU A 22 15.46 -3.01 19.64
CA LEU A 22 14.23 -3.10 20.46
C LEU A 22 14.37 -4.13 21.58
N LYS A 23 13.80 -3.83 22.75
CA LYS A 23 13.63 -4.80 23.83
C LYS A 23 12.39 -5.65 23.62
N TRP A 24 12.34 -6.81 24.26
CA TRP A 24 11.26 -7.80 24.13
C TRP A 24 9.84 -7.24 24.32
N THR A 25 9.68 -6.22 25.17
CA THR A 25 8.40 -5.59 25.51
C THR A 25 8.16 -4.25 24.83
N ASP A 26 9.07 -3.81 23.95
CA ASP A 26 8.98 -2.56 23.19
C ASP A 26 7.99 -2.70 22.03
N SER A 27 7.44 -1.56 21.62
CA SER A 27 6.56 -1.45 20.46
C SER A 27 7.33 -1.63 19.15
N VAL A 28 6.78 -2.39 18.21
CA VAL A 28 7.39 -2.56 16.86
C VAL A 28 7.09 -1.39 15.91
N ALA A 29 6.32 -0.39 16.36
CA ALA A 29 5.85 0.70 15.51
C ALA A 29 6.98 1.50 14.85
N GLU A 30 8.10 1.71 15.54
CA GLU A 30 9.23 2.47 15.01
C GLU A 30 9.91 1.76 13.85
N VAL A 31 10.17 0.45 13.97
CA VAL A 31 10.85 -0.33 12.92
C VAL A 31 9.98 -0.63 11.71
N LEU A 32 8.64 -0.67 11.90
CA LEU A 32 7.71 -0.84 10.78
C LEU A 32 7.72 0.35 9.80
N LYS A 33 8.19 1.53 10.22
CA LYS A 33 8.33 2.72 9.35
C LYS A 33 9.29 2.50 8.19
N HIS A 34 10.20 1.53 8.29
CA HIS A 34 11.10 1.17 7.19
C HIS A 34 10.40 0.37 6.09
N GLY A 35 9.19 -0.16 6.34
CA GLY A 35 8.41 -0.87 5.35
C GLY A 35 7.65 0.06 4.40
N THR A 36 7.36 -0.43 3.21
CA THR A 36 6.46 0.26 2.27
C THR A 36 5.02 -0.07 2.59
N LEU A 37 4.16 0.94 2.69
CA LEU A 37 2.71 0.76 2.68
C LEU A 37 2.18 0.87 1.24
N SER A 38 1.70 -0.24 0.69
CA SER A 38 1.15 -0.27 -0.66
C SER A 38 -0.37 -0.10 -0.65
N ILE A 39 -0.88 0.78 -1.51
CA ILE A 39 -2.31 0.90 -1.80
C ILE A 39 -2.58 0.28 -3.18
N GLY A 40 -3.30 -0.84 -3.19
CA GLY A 40 -3.73 -1.50 -4.42
C GLY A 40 -5.11 -1.01 -4.89
N PHE A 41 -5.38 -1.18 -6.19
CA PHE A 41 -6.71 -1.03 -6.77
C PHE A 41 -6.95 -2.15 -7.79
N ILE A 42 -8.21 -2.44 -8.07
CA ILE A 42 -8.64 -3.40 -9.09
C ILE A 42 -9.94 -2.91 -9.74
N GLY A 43 -10.23 -3.37 -10.94
CA GLY A 43 -11.52 -3.11 -11.60
C GLY A 43 -11.65 -1.72 -12.24
N LEU A 44 -10.53 -1.10 -12.65
CA LEU A 44 -10.58 0.24 -13.25
C LEU A 44 -11.33 0.25 -14.59
N ALA A 45 -11.24 -0.81 -15.39
CA ALA A 45 -11.94 -0.89 -16.67
C ALA A 45 -13.47 -0.97 -16.50
N GLU A 46 -13.93 -1.74 -15.52
CA GLU A 46 -15.32 -1.91 -15.13
C GLU A 46 -15.87 -0.61 -14.54
N ALA A 47 -15.10 0.05 -13.68
CA ALA A 47 -15.46 1.37 -13.16
C ALA A 47 -15.62 2.40 -14.28
N LEU A 48 -14.72 2.41 -15.28
CA LEU A 48 -14.84 3.28 -16.44
C LEU A 48 -16.09 2.96 -17.26
N LYS A 49 -16.38 1.67 -17.54
CA LYS A 49 -17.63 1.28 -18.21
C LYS A 49 -18.87 1.72 -17.44
N ALA A 50 -18.88 1.59 -16.12
CA ALA A 50 -20.01 2.03 -15.30
C ALA A 50 -20.21 3.56 -15.34
N LEU A 51 -19.12 4.33 -15.40
CA LEU A 51 -19.16 5.80 -15.39
C LEU A 51 -19.44 6.41 -16.77
N THR A 52 -18.92 5.82 -17.84
CA THR A 52 -18.88 6.45 -19.17
C THR A 52 -19.52 5.59 -20.26
N GLY A 53 -19.89 4.35 -19.96
CA GLY A 53 -20.33 3.35 -20.94
C GLY A 53 -19.19 2.70 -21.73
N LYS A 54 -17.93 3.14 -21.56
CA LYS A 54 -16.76 2.63 -22.31
C LYS A 54 -15.55 2.46 -21.39
N HIS A 55 -14.72 1.45 -21.61
CA HIS A 55 -13.44 1.34 -20.92
C HIS A 55 -12.32 2.09 -21.67
N HIS A 56 -11.12 2.12 -21.07
CA HIS A 56 -9.96 2.82 -21.60
C HIS A 56 -9.55 2.39 -23.03
N GLY A 57 -9.68 1.11 -23.39
CA GLY A 57 -9.43 0.63 -24.77
C GLY A 57 -10.52 0.93 -25.81
N GLU A 58 -11.68 1.48 -25.40
CA GLU A 58 -12.81 1.77 -26.30
C GLU A 58 -12.97 3.29 -26.56
N SER A 59 -12.29 4.14 -25.78
CA SER A 59 -12.42 5.60 -25.87
C SER A 59 -11.23 6.33 -25.25
N GLU A 60 -10.64 7.26 -26.01
CA GLU A 60 -9.58 8.15 -25.52
C GLU A 60 -10.02 8.99 -24.31
N ALA A 61 -11.28 9.44 -24.27
CA ALA A 61 -11.82 10.18 -23.13
C ALA A 61 -11.87 9.31 -21.86
N SER A 62 -12.24 8.04 -22.00
CA SER A 62 -12.24 7.09 -20.87
C SER A 62 -10.83 6.73 -20.42
N GLN A 63 -9.88 6.63 -21.36
CA GLN A 63 -8.45 6.47 -21.01
C GLN A 63 -7.93 7.68 -20.22
N LYS A 64 -8.23 8.90 -20.68
CA LYS A 64 -7.85 10.14 -19.98
C LYS A 64 -8.45 10.20 -18.57
N LEU A 65 -9.72 9.81 -18.40
CA LEU A 65 -10.36 9.72 -17.09
C LEU A 65 -9.66 8.68 -16.19
N GLY A 66 -9.38 7.49 -16.70
CA GLY A 66 -8.70 6.42 -15.96
C GLY A 66 -7.31 6.84 -15.47
N LEU A 67 -6.51 7.45 -16.35
CA LEU A 67 -5.22 8.05 -15.98
C LEU A 67 -5.38 9.17 -14.94
N GLY A 68 -6.45 9.95 -15.04
CA GLY A 68 -6.81 10.97 -14.04
C GLY A 68 -7.08 10.37 -12.65
N ILE A 69 -7.84 9.28 -12.58
CA ILE A 69 -8.14 8.57 -11.32
C ILE A 69 -6.85 8.03 -10.69
N ILE A 70 -6.04 7.29 -11.46
CA ILE A 70 -4.79 6.72 -10.94
C ILE A 70 -3.77 7.81 -10.60
N GLY A 71 -3.69 8.86 -11.41
CA GLY A 71 -2.86 10.03 -11.13
C GLY A 71 -3.28 10.74 -9.85
N HIS A 72 -4.58 10.86 -9.58
CA HIS A 72 -5.10 11.42 -8.34
C HIS A 72 -4.78 10.56 -7.11
N MET A 73 -4.92 9.23 -7.22
CA MET A 73 -4.52 8.29 -6.17
C MET A 73 -3.04 8.43 -5.86
N ARG A 74 -2.18 8.42 -6.90
CA ARG A 74 -0.73 8.56 -6.75
C ARG A 74 -0.31 9.87 -6.10
N LYS A 75 -1.01 10.98 -6.35
CA LYS A 75 -0.70 12.30 -5.76
C LYS A 75 -0.97 12.39 -4.25
N ARG A 76 -1.78 11.47 -3.70
CA ARG A 76 -2.16 11.45 -2.28
C ARG A 76 -1.44 10.37 -1.48
N MET A 77 -0.52 9.66 -2.12
CA MET A 77 0.40 8.71 -1.52
C MET A 77 1.78 9.35 -1.41
#